data_AF-A0A4R8SVP0-F1
#
_entry.id   AF-A0A4R8SVP0-F1
#
_cell.length_a   1.000
_cell.length_b   1.000
_cell.length_c   1.000
_cell.angle_alpha   90.00
_cell.angle_beta   90.00
_cell.angle_gamma   90.00
#
_symmetry.space_group_name_H-M   'P 1'
#
loop_
_entity.id
_entity.type
_entity.pdbx_description
1 polymer ?
#
loop_
_entity_poly.entity_id
_entity_poly.type
_entity_poly.pdbx_seq_one_letter_code
_entity_poly.pdbx_strand_id
1 'polypeptide(L)'
;MASLNQFPDEIILQILHYVPPDDILVSLQLSSRRLHRLANEPILWRQACAYSFDFWHPYHRFSKNVCRPSLETSWKTLFIIRRRRNIRAAVLFEGILATKYGRVEKFEELCLLGYDAKDFLLSQARTPDAAQDVLARR
;
A
#
# COMPACT_ATOMS: atom_id res chain seq x y z
N MET A 1 -4.94 -19.44 29.96
CA MET A 1 -4.99 -19.03 28.54
C MET A 1 -3.86 -18.04 28.30
N ALA A 2 -3.00 -18.27 27.31
CA ALA A 2 -1.93 -17.34 26.98
C ALA A 2 -2.52 -16.07 26.36
N SER A 3 -2.11 -14.90 26.84
CA SER A 3 -2.53 -13.60 26.29
C SER A 3 -1.42 -13.02 25.44
N LEU A 4 -1.77 -12.30 24.36
CA LEU A 4 -0.78 -11.61 23.52
C LEU A 4 0.14 -10.68 24.34
N ASN A 5 -0.38 -10.14 25.45
CA ASN A 5 0.37 -9.28 26.36
C ASN A 5 1.50 -9.98 27.12
N GLN A 6 1.54 -11.32 27.14
CA GLN A 6 2.56 -12.10 27.83
C GLN A 6 3.81 -12.34 26.96
N PHE A 7 3.71 -12.14 25.64
CA PHE A 7 4.87 -12.27 24.75
C PHE A 7 5.79 -11.05 24.86
N PRO A 8 7.11 -11.21 24.66
CA PRO A 8 8.06 -10.10 24.48
C PRO A 8 7.74 -9.21 23.27
N ASP A 9 8.21 -7.98 23.29
CA ASP A 9 7.99 -7.01 22.20
C ASP A 9 8.55 -7.51 20.87
N GLU A 10 9.69 -8.21 20.90
CA GLU A 10 10.38 -8.78 19.74
C GLU A 10 9.50 -9.84 19.05
N ILE A 11 8.84 -10.69 19.82
CA ILE A 11 7.95 -11.74 19.28
C ILE A 11 6.72 -11.10 18.65
N ILE A 12 6.14 -10.08 19.29
CA ILE A 12 5.00 -9.36 18.73
C ILE A 12 5.40 -8.65 17.44
N LEU A 13 6.57 -8.00 17.39
CA LEU A 13 7.10 -7.37 16.18
C LEU A 13 7.29 -8.39 15.06
N GLN A 14 7.84 -9.57 15.36
CA GLN A 14 7.95 -10.67 14.39
C GLN A 14 6.59 -11.11 13.86
N ILE A 15 5.57 -11.21 14.73
CA ILE A 15 4.20 -11.52 14.28
C ILE A 15 3.67 -10.42 13.35
N LEU A 16 3.89 -9.14 13.69
CA LEU A 16 3.43 -8.01 12.87
C LEU A 16 4.03 -8.02 11.46
N HIS A 17 5.23 -8.58 11.26
CA HIS A 17 5.81 -8.73 9.92
C HIS A 17 5.03 -9.66 8.99
N TYR A 18 4.18 -10.55 9.53
CA TYR A 18 3.32 -11.45 8.76
C TYR A 18 1.89 -10.93 8.58
N VAL A 19 1.55 -9.78 9.18
CA VAL A 19 0.21 -9.20 9.06
C VAL A 19 0.17 -8.24 7.87
N PRO A 20 -0.89 -8.25 7.04
CA PRO A 20 -1.08 -7.27 5.99
C PRO A 20 -0.97 -5.82 6.55
N PRO A 21 -0.17 -4.94 5.92
CA PRO A 21 0.03 -3.58 6.44
C PRO A 21 -1.27 -2.76 6.58
N ASP A 22 -2.28 -3.03 5.74
CA ASP A 22 -3.60 -2.41 5.84
C ASP A 22 -4.30 -2.76 7.17
N ASP A 23 -4.23 -4.01 7.63
CA ASP A 23 -4.84 -4.47 8.89
C ASP A 23 -4.11 -3.87 10.10
N ILE A 24 -2.78 -3.72 9.98
CA ILE A 24 -1.96 -3.03 10.99
C ILE A 24 -2.41 -1.57 11.12
N LEU A 25 -2.65 -0.90 9.99
CA LEU A 25 -3.05 0.50 9.91
C LEU A 25 -4.48 0.73 10.44
N VAL A 26 -5.43 -0.14 10.11
CA VAL A 26 -6.85 0.11 10.41
C VAL A 26 -7.27 -0.44 11.77
N SER A 27 -6.64 -1.52 12.25
CA SER A 27 -7.16 -2.25 13.43
C SER A 27 -6.14 -2.41 14.55
N LEU A 28 -4.98 -3.00 14.28
CA LEU A 28 -4.07 -3.45 15.36
C LEU A 28 -3.50 -2.28 16.17
N GLN A 29 -3.10 -1.20 15.51
CA GLN A 29 -2.55 -0.03 16.21
C GLN A 29 -3.55 0.69 17.12
N LEU A 30 -4.86 0.44 16.96
CA LEU A 30 -5.93 1.06 17.73
C LEU A 30 -6.33 0.21 18.95
N SER A 31 -5.85 -1.03 19.03
CA SER A 31 -6.30 -2.00 20.03
C SER A 31 -5.64 -1.80 21.40
N SER A 32 -4.38 -1.37 21.45
CA SER A 32 -3.69 -1.09 22.72
C SER A 32 -2.54 -0.10 22.54
N ARG A 33 -2.13 0.57 23.62
CA ARG A 33 -0.96 1.47 23.61
C ARG A 33 0.34 0.75 23.24
N ARG A 34 0.48 -0.50 23.68
CA ARG A 34 1.66 -1.33 23.38
C ARG A 34 1.72 -1.66 21.90
N LEU A 35 0.61 -2.14 21.32
CA LEU A 35 0.51 -2.42 19.89
C LEU A 35 0.64 -1.15 19.05
N HIS A 36 0.11 -0.02 19.53
CA HIS A 36 0.30 1.26 18.86
C HIS A 36 1.79 1.60 18.71
N ARG A 37 2.58 1.47 19.77
CA ARG A 37 4.02 1.73 19.72
C ARG A 37 4.72 0.77 18.75
N LEU A 38 4.50 -0.54 18.89
CA LEU A 38 5.15 -1.57 18.06
C LEU A 38 4.76 -1.47 16.58
N ALA A 39 3.48 -1.21 16.30
CA ALA A 39 2.97 -1.03 14.94
C ALA A 39 3.47 0.27 14.28
N ASN A 40 4.09 1.19 15.03
CA ASN A 40 4.69 2.41 14.50
C ASN A 40 6.21 2.32 14.34
N GLU A 41 6.81 1.14 14.56
CA GLU A 41 8.25 0.95 14.36
C GLU A 41 8.65 1.20 12.90
N PRO A 42 9.64 2.07 12.62
CA PRO A 42 10.01 2.43 11.25
C PRO A 42 10.46 1.24 10.39
N ILE A 43 11.08 0.22 11.00
CA ILE A 43 11.54 -0.98 10.29
C ILE A 43 10.38 -1.80 9.71
N LEU A 44 9.26 -1.87 10.43
CA LEU A 44 8.05 -2.56 9.97
C LEU A 44 7.51 -1.91 8.70
N TRP A 45 7.40 -0.58 8.71
CA TRP A 45 6.89 0.16 7.55
C TRP A 45 7.86 0.21 6.37
N ARG A 46 9.17 0.20 6.62
CA ARG A 46 10.16 0.05 5.54
C ARG A 46 9.95 -1.24 4.78
N GLN A 47 9.77 -2.35 5.49
CA GLN A 47 9.50 -3.65 4.87
C GLN A 47 8.13 -3.69 4.20
N ALA A 48 7.09 -3.13 4.83
CA ALA A 48 5.76 -3.01 4.23
C ALA A 48 5.81 -2.27 2.89
N CYS A 49 6.56 -1.17 2.80
CA CYS A 49 6.77 -0.45 1.53
C CYS A 49 7.48 -1.32 0.49
N ALA A 50 8.54 -2.04 0.89
CA ALA A 50 9.32 -2.86 -0.03
C ALA A 50 8.54 -4.08 -0.58
N TYR A 51 7.67 -4.68 0.24
CA TYR A 51 6.89 -5.86 -0.16
C TYR A 51 5.58 -5.50 -0.87
N SER A 52 4.95 -4.36 -0.55
CA SER A 52 3.61 -4.06 -1.06
C SER A 52 3.60 -3.36 -2.43
N PHE A 53 4.74 -2.83 -2.87
CA PHE A 53 4.82 -2.00 -4.09
C PHE A 53 6.11 -2.27 -4.86
N ASP A 54 5.98 -2.67 -6.13
CA ASP A 54 7.12 -2.90 -7.02
C ASP A 54 7.57 -1.60 -7.70
N PHE A 55 6.61 -0.72 -8.01
CA PHE A 55 6.87 0.53 -8.72
C PHE A 55 6.67 1.77 -7.84
N TRP A 56 7.67 2.65 -7.89
CA TRP A 56 7.71 3.90 -7.15
C TRP A 56 8.00 5.06 -8.07
N HIS A 57 7.16 6.09 -8.04
CA HIS A 57 7.47 7.32 -8.74
C HIS A 57 8.73 8.00 -8.17
N PRO A 58 9.62 8.57 -9.02
CA PRO A 58 10.84 9.25 -8.58
C PRO A 58 10.69 10.32 -7.49
N TYR A 59 9.50 10.94 -7.34
CA TYR A 59 9.29 11.99 -6.33
C TYR A 59 9.36 11.45 -4.90
N HIS A 60 9.06 10.16 -4.70
CA HIS A 60 9.16 9.48 -3.40
C HIS A 60 10.61 9.28 -2.94
N ARG A 61 11.57 9.33 -3.88
CA ARG A 61 13.00 9.05 -3.63
C ARG A 61 13.22 7.69 -2.94
N PHE A 62 12.36 6.71 -3.22
CA PHE A 62 12.35 5.42 -2.51
C PHE A 62 13.71 4.72 -2.54
N SER A 63 14.36 4.63 -3.70
CA SER A 63 15.70 4.04 -3.84
C SER A 63 16.75 4.72 -2.97
N LYS A 64 16.68 6.05 -2.82
CA LYS A 64 17.59 6.80 -1.95
C LYS A 64 17.27 6.57 -0.47
N ASN A 65 15.98 6.50 -0.11
CA ASN A 65 15.53 6.31 1.26
C ASN A 65 15.87 4.91 1.78
N VAL A 66 15.82 3.89 0.93
CA VAL A 66 16.16 2.50 1.32
C VAL A 66 17.63 2.37 1.71
N CYS A 67 18.52 3.20 1.17
CA CYS A 67 19.95 3.21 1.55
C CYS A 67 20.23 3.98 2.85
N ARG A 68 19.26 4.72 3.40
CA ARG A 68 19.42 5.49 4.64
C ARG A 68 19.00 4.68 5.86
N PRO A 69 19.47 5.05 7.06
CA PRO A 69 18.93 4.51 8.31
C PRO A 69 17.41 4.60 8.36
N SER A 70 16.76 3.56 8.88
CA SER A 70 15.28 3.47 8.91
C SER A 70 14.63 4.64 9.66
N LEU A 71 15.30 5.21 10.66
CA LEU A 71 14.82 6.31 11.50
C LEU A 71 14.76 7.66 10.75
N GLU A 72 15.49 7.83 9.65
CA GLU A 72 15.55 9.10 8.91
C GLU A 72 14.39 9.30 7.93
N THR A 73 13.62 8.24 7.65
CA THR A 73 12.51 8.28 6.71
C THR A 73 11.19 7.97 7.42
N SER A 74 10.16 8.78 7.17
CA SER A 74 8.80 8.53 7.66
C SER A 74 8.11 7.43 6.85
N TRP A 75 8.60 6.19 6.98
CA TRP A 75 8.15 5.04 6.18
C TRP A 75 6.64 4.81 6.21
N LYS A 76 6.01 4.97 7.38
CA LYS A 76 4.56 4.86 7.52
C LYS A 76 3.82 5.89 6.69
N THR A 77 4.26 7.14 6.73
CA THR A 77 3.68 8.22 5.93
C THR A 77 3.82 7.94 4.45
N LEU A 78 5.01 7.46 4.03
CA LEU A 78 5.27 7.07 2.65
C LEU A 78 4.35 5.94 2.19
N PHE A 79 4.17 4.91 3.02
CA PHE A 79 3.23 3.81 2.77
C PHE A 79 1.80 4.34 2.58
N ILE A 80 1.31 5.19 3.49
CA ILE A 80 -0.04 5.75 3.43
C ILE A 80 -0.26 6.56 2.16
N ILE A 81 0.71 7.40 1.77
CA ILE A 81 0.64 8.18 0.53
C ILE A 81 0.55 7.25 -0.67
N ARG A 82 1.45 6.26 -0.75
CA ARG A 82 1.50 5.31 -1.87
C ARG A 82 0.23 4.46 -1.96
N ARG A 83 -0.31 4.03 -0.81
CA ARG A 83 -1.57 3.28 -0.71
C ARG A 83 -2.77 4.10 -1.19
N ARG A 84 -2.86 5.37 -0.77
CA ARG A 84 -3.91 6.30 -1.24
C ARG A 84 -3.85 6.52 -2.75
N ARG A 85 -2.66 6.65 -3.33
CA ARG A 85 -2.47 6.74 -4.78
C ARG A 85 -2.99 5.49 -5.49
N ASN A 86 -2.74 4.30 -4.94
CA ASN A 86 -3.24 3.05 -5.48
C ASN A 86 -4.77 2.95 -5.45
N ILE A 87 -5.38 3.34 -4.32
CA ILE A 87 -6.85 3.42 -4.19
C ILE A 87 -7.42 4.41 -5.20
N ARG A 88 -6.78 5.59 -5.39
CA ARG A 88 -7.21 6.57 -6.38
C ARG A 88 -7.14 6.01 -7.80
N ALA A 89 -6.08 5.28 -8.15
CA ALA A 89 -5.97 4.61 -9.44
C ALA A 89 -7.13 3.63 -9.67
N ALA A 90 -7.48 2.82 -8.66
CA ALA A 90 -8.60 1.89 -8.73
C ALA A 90 -9.94 2.61 -8.95
N VAL A 91 -10.23 3.67 -8.18
CA VAL A 91 -11.47 4.45 -8.33
C VAL A 91 -11.56 5.09 -9.72
N LEU A 92 -10.47 5.67 -10.23
CA LEU A 92 -10.43 6.28 -11.57
C LEU A 92 -10.68 5.23 -12.65
N PHE A 93 -10.02 4.08 -12.54
CA PHE A 93 -10.14 2.99 -13.50
C PHE A 93 -11.54 2.40 -13.54
N GLU A 94 -12.14 2.07 -12.40
CA GLU A 94 -13.53 1.61 -12.34
C GLU A 94 -14.50 2.66 -12.90
N GLY A 95 -14.25 3.94 -12.64
CA GLY A 95 -15.03 5.03 -13.24
C GLY A 95 -14.86 5.18 -14.75
N ILE A 96 -13.71 4.77 -15.31
CA ILE A 96 -13.44 4.71 -16.75
C ILE A 96 -14.19 3.52 -17.37
N LEU A 97 -14.31 2.40 -16.67
CA LEU A 97 -15.03 1.22 -17.15
C LEU A 97 -16.55 1.41 -17.08
N ALA A 98 -17.05 2.01 -16.01
CA ALA A 98 -18.48 2.13 -15.75
C ALA A 98 -19.21 3.10 -16.70
N THR A 99 -18.56 4.17 -17.17
CA THR A 99 -19.21 5.19 -17.99
C THR A 99 -18.28 5.85 -19.01
N LYS A 100 -18.87 6.27 -20.14
CA LYS A 100 -18.20 7.10 -21.15
C LYS A 100 -18.07 8.56 -20.71
N TYR A 101 -18.88 9.02 -19.76
CA TYR A 101 -18.87 10.40 -19.31
C TYR A 101 -17.64 10.71 -18.46
N GLY A 102 -16.97 11.82 -18.76
CA GLY A 102 -15.80 12.29 -18.01
C GLY A 102 -14.63 11.31 -18.07
N ARG A 103 -14.46 10.57 -19.19
CA ARG A 103 -13.46 9.50 -19.31
C ARG A 103 -12.07 10.05 -19.59
N VAL A 104 -11.98 11.11 -20.38
CA VAL A 104 -10.73 11.77 -20.74
C VAL A 104 -10.07 12.34 -19.50
N GLU A 105 -10.84 13.03 -18.65
CA GLU A 105 -10.38 13.61 -17.39
C GLU A 105 -9.90 12.52 -16.42
N LYS A 106 -10.62 11.41 -16.31
CA LYS A 106 -10.19 10.27 -15.48
C LYS A 106 -8.89 9.64 -16.00
N PHE A 107 -8.73 9.53 -17.32
CA PHE A 107 -7.48 9.05 -17.92
C PHE A 107 -6.33 10.01 -17.64
N GLU A 108 -6.55 11.32 -17.79
CA GLU A 108 -5.55 12.34 -17.48
C GLU A 108 -5.12 12.26 -16.01
N GLU A 109 -6.07 12.21 -15.08
CA GLU A 109 -5.78 12.05 -13.66
C GLU A 109 -5.01 10.75 -13.35
N LEU A 110 -5.37 9.65 -14.00
CA LEU A 110 -4.70 8.36 -13.84
C LEU A 110 -3.24 8.44 -14.33
N CYS A 111 -3.00 9.09 -15.47
CA CYS A 111 -1.66 9.34 -16.00
C CYS A 111 -0.81 10.20 -15.06
N LEU A 112 -1.41 11.20 -14.39
CA LEU A 112 -0.72 12.06 -13.42
C LEU A 112 -0.25 11.31 -12.16
N LEU A 113 -0.77 10.12 -11.86
CA LEU A 113 -0.23 9.25 -10.81
C LEU A 113 1.13 8.63 -11.21
N GLY A 114 1.45 8.60 -12.50
CA GLY A 114 2.69 8.06 -13.05
C GLY A 114 2.96 6.63 -12.60
N TYR A 115 4.20 6.35 -12.16
CA TYR A 115 4.59 5.01 -11.71
C TYR A 115 3.80 4.48 -10.53
N ASP A 116 3.15 5.33 -9.73
CA ASP A 116 2.33 4.87 -8.60
C ASP A 116 1.03 4.17 -9.05
N ALA A 117 0.56 4.41 -10.28
CA ALA A 117 -0.56 3.65 -10.83
C ALA A 117 -0.12 2.31 -11.44
N LYS A 118 1.18 2.12 -11.70
CA LYS A 118 1.67 1.02 -12.54
C LYS A 118 1.39 -0.36 -11.93
N ASP A 119 1.63 -0.54 -10.63
CA ASP A 119 1.34 -1.79 -9.91
C ASP A 119 -0.13 -2.19 -10.11
N PHE A 120 -1.04 -1.24 -9.89
CA PHE A 120 -2.47 -1.46 -10.08
C PHE A 120 -2.81 -1.79 -11.53
N LEU A 121 -2.35 -0.99 -12.50
CA LEU A 121 -2.69 -1.21 -13.91
C LEU A 121 -2.16 -2.55 -14.43
N LEU A 122 -0.97 -2.97 -14.02
CA LEU A 122 -0.45 -4.31 -14.36
C LEU A 122 -1.28 -5.43 -13.75
N SER A 123 -1.83 -5.24 -12.53
CA SER A 123 -2.77 -6.20 -11.95
C SER A 123 -4.05 -6.32 -12.77
N GLN A 124 -4.56 -5.20 -13.31
CA GLN A 124 -5.76 -5.19 -14.15
C GLN A 124 -5.52 -5.84 -15.52
N ALA A 125 -4.39 -5.56 -16.15
CA ALA A 125 -4.02 -6.19 -17.44
C ALA A 125 -3.88 -7.72 -17.32
N ARG A 126 -3.50 -8.23 -16.13
CA ARG A 126 -3.36 -9.66 -15.82
C ARG A 126 -4.65 -10.31 -15.31
N THR A 127 -5.79 -9.63 -15.39
CA THR A 127 -7.06 -10.19 -14.93
C THR A 127 -7.37 -11.51 -15.66
N PRO A 128 -7.74 -12.59 -14.93
CA PRO A 128 -8.07 -13.87 -15.54
C PRO A 128 -9.25 -13.79 -16.52
N ASP A 129 -9.27 -14.67 -17.52
CA ASP A 129 -10.35 -14.75 -18.52
C ASP A 129 -11.74 -15.02 -17.91
N ALA A 130 -11.77 -15.59 -16.70
CA ALA A 130 -13.01 -15.86 -15.97
C ALA A 130 -13.67 -14.59 -15.41
N ALA A 131 -13.01 -13.43 -15.42
CA ALA A 131 -13.61 -12.19 -14.95
C ALA A 131 -14.66 -11.68 -15.93
N GLN A 132 -15.82 -11.27 -15.40
CA GLN A 132 -16.99 -10.86 -16.19
C GLN A 132 -16.70 -9.71 -17.16
N ASP A 133 -15.77 -8.83 -16.82
CA ASP A 133 -15.41 -7.63 -17.56
C ASP A 133 -13.97 -7.67 -18.10
N VAL A 134 -13.40 -8.87 -18.26
CA VAL A 134 -12.00 -9.04 -18.70
C VAL A 134 -11.67 -8.30 -20.01
N LEU A 135 -12.62 -8.24 -20.96
CA LEU A 135 -12.46 -7.54 -22.23
C LEU A 135 -12.37 -6.01 -22.06
N ALA A 136 -12.97 -5.47 -21.01
CA ALA A 136 -12.89 -4.03 -20.71
C ALA A 136 -11.63 -3.67 -19.92
N ARG A 137 -11.01 -4.66 -19.23
CA ARG A 137 -9.81 -4.48 -18.41
C ARG A 137 -8.48 -4.66 -19.18
N ARG A 138 -8.52 -5.24 -20.38
CA ARG A 138 -7.36 -5.50 -21.26
C ARG A 138 -7.16 -4.44 -22.33
#